data_AF-A0A8S8Y6N2-F1
#
_entry.id   AF-A0A8S8Y6N2-F1
#
_cell.length_a   1.000
_cell.length_b   1.000
_cell.length_c   1.000
_cell.angle_alpha   90.00
_cell.angle_beta   90.00
_cell.angle_gamma   90.00
#
_symmetry.space_group_name_H-M   'P 1'
#
loop_
_entity.id
_entity.type
_entity.pdbx_description
1 polymer ?
#
loop_
_entity_poly.entity_id
_entity_poly.type
_entity_poly.pdbx_seq_one_letter_code
_entity_poly.pdbx_strand_id
1 'polypeptide(L)'
;MSSRLGGEFCLVCGAEPPLFGDRMCEPCLRARTVLAKVPENVPWVRCARCGIVEIDGKWENTTEAEVWDELLHRNLVVHERAEDIQLGMEPVKVSDRHTLLHIQLEGVIDDLLFQEEHTMRARMANGVCLTCTRRAGNYFEATVQLRSSARRLSEDEFNRLRATLDDVLDKLSDDPMFFITNEGPRPAATTSCWGAKGSPVHGATPHQRIRRHGRGDQFNGRQERRRGRDA
;
A
#
# COMPACT_ATOMS: atom_id res chain seq x y z
N MET A 1 39.14 -54.20 27.66
CA MET A 1 38.71 -52.86 27.22
C MET A 1 37.19 -52.88 27.13
N SER A 2 36.49 -52.37 28.14
CA SER A 2 35.03 -52.34 28.16
C SER A 2 34.51 -51.50 27.00
N SER A 3 33.86 -52.14 26.03
CA SER A 3 33.02 -51.46 25.06
C SER A 3 31.89 -50.76 25.83
N ARG A 4 31.96 -49.43 25.93
CA ARG A 4 30.86 -48.63 26.48
C ARG A 4 29.70 -48.70 25.50
N LEU A 5 28.79 -49.65 25.71
CA LEU A 5 27.47 -49.66 25.09
C LEU A 5 26.66 -48.51 25.69
N GLY A 6 26.79 -47.32 25.11
CA GLY A 6 26.10 -46.12 25.59
C GLY A 6 26.68 -44.78 25.13
N GLY A 7 27.39 -44.74 24.00
CA GLY A 7 27.78 -43.46 23.40
C GLY A 7 26.57 -42.74 22.81
N GLU A 8 26.64 -41.41 22.70
CA GLU A 8 25.64 -40.67 21.92
C GLU A 8 25.81 -41.01 20.44
N PHE A 9 24.71 -41.24 19.72
CA PHE A 9 24.72 -41.56 18.29
C PHE A 9 23.57 -40.86 17.58
N CYS A 10 23.69 -40.70 16.27
CA CYS A 10 22.67 -40.09 15.43
C CYS A 10 21.39 -40.94 15.40
N LEU A 11 20.24 -40.36 15.74
CA LEU A 11 18.96 -41.07 15.78
C LEU A 11 18.47 -41.55 14.40
N VAL A 12 19.04 -41.02 13.31
CA VAL A 12 18.63 -41.34 11.93
C VAL A 12 19.51 -42.41 11.30
N CYS A 13 20.84 -42.32 11.46
CA CYS A 13 21.79 -43.20 10.77
C CYS A 13 22.75 -43.97 11.69
N GLY A 14 22.73 -43.72 13.00
CA GLY A 14 23.61 -44.39 13.97
C GLY A 14 25.06 -43.88 13.99
N ALA A 15 25.38 -42.80 13.27
CA ALA A 15 26.72 -42.20 13.28
C ALA A 15 27.14 -41.72 14.68
N GLU A 16 28.44 -41.78 14.95
CA GLU A 16 29.05 -41.25 16.17
C GLU A 16 29.05 -39.70 16.17
N PRO A 17 29.31 -39.05 17.33
CA PRO A 17 29.34 -37.59 17.43
C PRO A 17 30.44 -36.96 16.54
N PRO A 18 30.32 -35.68 16.14
CA PRO A 18 29.44 -34.65 16.69
C PRO A 18 27.98 -34.77 16.25
N LEU A 19 27.07 -34.47 17.18
CA LEU A 19 25.64 -34.42 16.98
C LEU A 19 25.14 -32.99 17.20
N PHE A 20 24.12 -32.60 16.44
CA PHE A 20 23.50 -31.29 16.43
C PHE A 20 21.98 -31.45 16.64
N GLY A 21 21.32 -30.39 17.11
CA GLY A 21 19.87 -30.35 17.28
C GLY A 21 19.32 -31.57 18.04
N ASP A 22 18.37 -32.28 17.42
CA ASP A 22 17.71 -33.48 17.95
C ASP A 22 18.61 -34.75 17.90
N ARG A 23 19.87 -34.66 18.33
CA ARG A 23 20.86 -35.76 18.22
C ARG A 23 20.97 -36.32 16.80
N MET A 24 21.11 -35.42 15.82
CA MET A 24 21.37 -35.80 14.44
C MET A 24 22.81 -35.43 14.05
N CYS A 25 23.48 -36.27 13.28
CA CYS A 25 24.71 -35.86 12.63
C CYS A 25 24.41 -34.80 11.55
N GLU A 26 25.40 -33.99 11.21
CA GLU A 26 25.26 -32.90 10.23
C GLU A 26 24.54 -33.31 8.92
N PRO A 27 24.90 -34.44 8.26
CA PRO A 27 24.20 -34.84 7.03
C PRO A 27 22.71 -35.11 7.23
N CYS A 28 22.33 -35.72 8.35
CA CYS A 28 20.93 -36.04 8.64
C CYS A 28 20.12 -34.78 8.99
N LEU A 29 20.74 -33.82 9.69
CA LEU A 29 20.12 -32.53 9.95
C LEU A 29 19.93 -31.74 8.65
N ARG A 30 20.97 -31.62 7.82
CA ARG A 30 20.91 -30.89 6.53
C ARG A 30 19.87 -31.45 5.56
N ALA A 31 19.69 -32.77 5.53
CA ALA A 31 18.70 -33.41 4.66
C ALA A 31 17.24 -33.16 5.08
N ARG A 32 17.01 -32.70 6.32
CA ARG A 32 15.66 -32.57 6.90
C ARG A 32 15.29 -31.14 7.25
N THR A 33 16.28 -30.29 7.49
CA THR A 33 16.10 -28.88 7.82
C THR A 33 16.11 -28.05 6.55
N VAL A 34 15.08 -27.23 6.38
CA VAL A 34 15.01 -26.20 5.34
C VAL A 34 15.11 -24.86 6.05
N LEU A 35 16.08 -24.04 5.65
CA LEU A 35 16.33 -22.72 6.24
C LEU A 35 15.16 -21.77 5.98
N ALA A 36 14.65 -21.74 4.75
CA ALA A 36 13.54 -20.87 4.41
C ALA A 36 12.56 -21.49 3.42
N LYS A 37 11.29 -21.15 3.58
CA LYS A 37 10.22 -21.47 2.63
C LYS A 37 9.85 -20.20 1.87
N VAL A 38 10.05 -20.24 0.56
CA VAL A 38 9.70 -19.16 -0.36
C VAL A 38 8.75 -19.71 -1.43
N PRO A 39 7.58 -19.07 -1.66
CA PRO A 39 6.70 -19.49 -2.73
C PRO A 39 7.30 -19.17 -4.11
N GLU A 40 7.15 -20.09 -5.06
CA GLU A 40 7.66 -19.90 -6.43
C GLU A 40 6.95 -18.77 -7.19
N ASN A 41 5.71 -18.43 -6.84
CA ASN A 41 4.89 -17.47 -7.58
C ASN A 41 4.09 -16.60 -6.62
N VAL A 42 4.29 -15.29 -6.70
CA VAL A 42 3.57 -14.30 -5.88
C VAL A 42 2.92 -13.27 -6.80
N PRO A 43 1.58 -13.12 -6.76
CA PRO A 43 0.91 -12.06 -7.49
C PRO A 43 1.06 -10.72 -6.76
N TRP A 44 1.17 -9.64 -7.51
CA TRP A 44 1.08 -8.27 -6.99
C TRP A 44 0.26 -7.42 -7.96
N VAL A 45 -0.39 -6.36 -7.46
CA VAL A 45 -1.35 -5.60 -8.26
C VAL A 45 -0.86 -4.18 -8.48
N ARG A 46 -0.86 -3.74 -9.74
CA ARG A 46 -0.53 -2.37 -10.14
C ARG A 46 -1.72 -1.69 -10.80
N CYS A 47 -1.95 -0.42 -10.49
CA CYS A 47 -3.00 0.36 -11.09
C CYS A 47 -2.70 0.62 -12.56
N ALA A 48 -3.54 0.15 -13.48
CA ALA A 48 -3.33 0.31 -14.92
C ALA A 48 -3.41 1.76 -15.43
N ARG A 49 -3.86 2.71 -14.60
CA ARG A 49 -4.04 4.13 -14.98
C ARG A 49 -2.96 5.06 -14.43
N CYS A 50 -2.65 4.98 -13.14
CA CYS A 50 -1.68 5.87 -12.49
C CYS A 50 -0.43 5.15 -12.00
N GLY A 51 -0.36 3.82 -12.10
CA GLY A 51 0.84 3.06 -11.79
C GLY A 51 1.11 2.79 -10.32
N ILE A 52 0.33 3.35 -9.38
CA ILE A 52 0.44 3.04 -7.95
C ILE A 52 0.13 1.57 -7.66
N VAL A 53 0.66 1.04 -6.56
CA VAL A 53 0.69 -0.39 -6.26
C VAL A 53 -0.23 -0.69 -5.07
N GLU A 54 -0.83 -1.88 -5.07
CA GLU A 54 -1.61 -2.38 -3.94
C GLU A 54 -0.73 -3.22 -3.02
N ILE A 55 -0.58 -2.77 -1.78
CA ILE A 55 0.13 -3.44 -0.69
C ILE A 55 -0.84 -3.54 0.49
N ASP A 56 -1.14 -4.76 0.95
CA ASP A 56 -2.09 -5.02 2.04
C ASP A 56 -3.52 -4.47 1.85
N GLY A 57 -3.98 -4.37 0.61
CA GLY A 57 -5.28 -3.74 0.32
C GLY A 57 -5.27 -2.21 0.41
N LYS A 58 -4.09 -1.60 0.64
CA LYS A 58 -3.88 -0.15 0.53
C LYS A 58 -3.17 0.16 -0.78
N TRP A 59 -3.50 1.30 -1.36
CA TRP A 59 -2.88 1.78 -2.59
C TRP A 59 -1.89 2.89 -2.27
N GLU A 60 -0.63 2.67 -2.62
CA GLU A 60 0.45 3.58 -2.30
C GLU A 60 1.39 3.80 -3.49
N ASN A 61 2.02 4.96 -3.49
CA ASN A 61 3.00 5.33 -4.49
C ASN A 61 4.38 4.90 -3.98
N THR A 62 4.85 3.79 -4.53
CA THR A 62 6.01 3.05 -4.04
C THR A 62 6.89 2.67 -5.22
N THR A 63 8.20 2.60 -5.00
CA THR A 63 9.17 2.21 -6.02
C THR A 63 9.16 0.69 -6.26
N GLU A 64 9.69 0.23 -7.40
CA GLU A 64 9.77 -1.21 -7.66
C GLU A 64 10.63 -1.95 -6.63
N ALA A 65 11.70 -1.32 -6.13
CA ALA A 65 12.58 -1.91 -5.10
C ALA A 65 11.82 -2.19 -3.80
N GLU A 66 11.07 -1.20 -3.31
CA GLU A 66 10.23 -1.34 -2.12
C GLU A 66 9.13 -2.39 -2.31
N VAL A 67 8.58 -2.53 -3.53
CA VAL A 67 7.64 -3.62 -3.85
C VAL A 67 8.31 -4.99 -3.70
N TRP A 68 9.56 -5.16 -4.16
CA TRP A 68 10.27 -6.43 -4.03
C TRP A 68 10.56 -6.77 -2.56
N ASP A 69 11.01 -5.79 -1.79
CA ASP A 69 11.27 -5.95 -0.35
C ASP A 69 10.00 -6.35 0.40
N GLU A 70 8.88 -5.68 0.12
CA GLU A 70 7.59 -5.97 0.74
C GLU A 70 7.05 -7.35 0.35
N LEU A 71 7.18 -7.74 -0.92
CA LEU A 71 6.78 -9.08 -1.37
C LEU A 71 7.63 -10.16 -0.70
N LEU A 72 8.93 -9.93 -0.55
CA LEU A 72 9.82 -10.88 0.12
C LEU A 72 9.49 -10.99 1.60
N HIS A 73 9.36 -9.87 2.30
CA HIS A 73 9.07 -9.82 3.73
C HIS A 73 7.76 -10.56 4.09
N ARG A 74 6.74 -10.45 3.24
CA ARG A 74 5.44 -11.10 3.45
C ARG A 74 5.42 -12.60 3.21
N ASN A 75 6.24 -13.08 2.28
CA ASN A 75 6.13 -14.44 1.76
C ASN A 75 7.27 -15.35 2.20
N LEU A 76 8.38 -14.77 2.69
CA LEU A 76 9.51 -15.50 3.24
C LEU A 76 9.19 -15.98 4.65
N VAL A 77 9.21 -17.30 4.85
CA VAL A 77 9.12 -17.91 6.19
C VAL A 77 10.45 -18.58 6.51
N VAL A 78 11.19 -18.01 7.46
CA VAL A 78 12.46 -18.58 7.93
C VAL A 78 12.20 -19.61 9.02
N HIS A 79 13.08 -20.59 9.12
CA HIS A 79 13.06 -21.63 10.14
C HIS A 79 13.14 -21.03 11.56
N GLU A 80 12.33 -21.55 12.49
CA GLU A 80 12.14 -20.98 13.84
C GLU A 80 13.43 -20.94 14.68
N ARG A 81 14.34 -21.88 14.43
CA ARG A 81 15.65 -22.01 15.11
C ARG A 81 16.81 -21.33 14.36
N ALA A 82 16.54 -20.57 13.30
CA ALA A 82 17.59 -19.91 12.55
C ALA A 82 18.05 -18.63 13.23
N GLU A 83 19.37 -18.48 13.35
CA GLU A 83 20.07 -17.32 13.88
C GLU A 83 21.01 -16.72 12.81
N ASP A 84 21.49 -15.49 13.04
CA ASP A 84 22.43 -14.78 12.14
C ASP A 84 22.02 -14.79 10.66
N ILE A 85 20.74 -14.52 10.39
CA ILE A 85 20.18 -14.57 9.04
C ILE A 85 20.72 -13.41 8.20
N GLN A 86 21.34 -13.75 7.08
CA GLN A 86 21.73 -12.81 6.04
C GLN A 86 20.89 -13.08 4.79
N LEU A 87 20.39 -12.00 4.18
CA LEU A 87 19.54 -12.06 3.00
C LEU A 87 20.09 -11.15 1.91
N GLY A 88 20.27 -11.72 0.73
CA GLY A 88 20.52 -11.01 -0.52
C GLY A 88 19.38 -11.24 -1.50
N MET A 89 19.00 -10.19 -2.23
CA MET A 89 18.00 -10.28 -3.29
C MET A 89 18.49 -9.57 -4.55
N GLU A 90 18.33 -10.23 -5.68
CA GLU A 90 18.59 -9.67 -7.01
C GLU A 90 17.34 -9.81 -7.90
N PRO A 91 16.67 -8.69 -8.26
CA PRO A 91 15.53 -8.69 -9.16
C PRO A 91 15.96 -8.70 -10.64
N VAL A 92 15.48 -9.67 -11.40
CA VAL A 92 15.67 -9.79 -12.86
C VAL A 92 14.33 -9.65 -13.58
N LYS A 93 14.17 -8.55 -14.31
CA LYS A 93 12.97 -8.29 -15.10
C LYS A 93 12.94 -9.17 -16.36
N VAL A 94 11.99 -10.10 -16.43
CA VAL A 94 11.79 -10.99 -17.59
C VAL A 94 10.82 -10.38 -18.59
N SER A 95 9.77 -9.71 -18.11
CA SER A 95 8.83 -8.94 -18.92
C SER A 95 8.20 -7.82 -18.10
N ASP A 96 7.36 -6.99 -18.72
CA ASP A 96 6.62 -5.94 -18.00
C ASP A 96 5.67 -6.48 -16.94
N ARG A 97 5.33 -7.77 -16.98
CA ARG A 97 4.44 -8.40 -16.00
C ARG A 97 5.11 -9.48 -15.15
N HIS A 98 6.38 -9.80 -15.42
CA HIS A 98 7.08 -10.88 -14.75
C HIS A 98 8.47 -10.43 -14.33
N THR A 99 8.72 -10.48 -13.02
CA THR A 99 10.04 -10.27 -12.43
C THR A 99 10.42 -11.52 -11.66
N LEU A 100 11.63 -12.01 -11.87
CA LEU A 100 12.22 -13.08 -11.07
C LEU A 100 13.05 -12.44 -9.96
N LEU A 101 12.85 -12.90 -8.74
CA LEU A 101 13.63 -12.49 -7.57
C LEU A 101 14.52 -13.67 -7.21
N HIS A 102 15.82 -13.51 -7.43
CA HIS A 102 16.83 -14.46 -6.97
C HIS A 102 17.19 -14.09 -5.54
N ILE A 103 16.96 -15.00 -4.62
CA ILE A 103 17.09 -14.76 -3.19
C ILE A 103 18.15 -15.71 -2.66
N GLN A 104 19.17 -15.15 -2.03
CA GLN A 104 20.21 -15.88 -1.33
C GLN A 104 19.98 -15.70 0.16
N LEU A 105 19.89 -16.81 0.88
CA LEU A 105 19.77 -16.83 2.34
C LEU A 105 20.93 -17.58 2.94
N GLU A 106 21.53 -16.98 3.97
CA GLU A 106 22.46 -17.63 4.85
C GLU A 106 21.94 -17.53 6.27
N GLY A 107 22.14 -18.56 7.07
CA GLY A 107 21.75 -18.55 8.48
C GLY A 107 22.32 -19.74 9.22
N VAL A 108 22.38 -19.63 10.54
CA VAL A 108 22.91 -20.67 11.41
C VAL A 108 21.75 -21.40 12.09
N ILE A 109 21.71 -22.73 11.99
CA ILE A 109 20.75 -23.57 12.73
C ILE A 109 21.55 -24.64 13.46
N ASP A 110 21.39 -24.72 14.78
CA ASP A 110 22.12 -25.67 15.63
C ASP A 110 23.64 -25.63 15.39
N ASP A 111 24.25 -24.44 15.42
CA ASP A 111 25.69 -24.19 15.18
C ASP A 111 26.21 -24.58 13.77
N LEU A 112 25.30 -24.90 12.84
CA LEU A 112 25.65 -25.21 11.46
C LEU A 112 25.20 -24.10 10.52
N LEU A 113 26.11 -23.65 9.66
CA LEU A 113 25.81 -22.70 8.60
C LEU A 113 25.00 -23.39 7.50
N PHE A 114 23.83 -22.83 7.18
CA PHE A 114 22.98 -23.17 6.05
C PHE A 114 23.05 -22.04 5.02
N GLN A 115 23.17 -22.42 3.75
CA GLN A 115 23.10 -21.51 2.62
C GLN A 115 22.06 -22.09 1.65
N GLU A 116 21.08 -21.28 1.29
CA GLU A 116 20.01 -21.66 0.36
C GLU A 116 19.80 -20.58 -0.69
N GLU A 117 19.53 -21.02 -1.92
CA GLU A 117 19.14 -20.16 -3.02
C GLU A 117 17.71 -20.47 -3.44
N HIS A 118 16.90 -19.43 -3.53
CA HIS A 118 15.49 -19.52 -3.91
C HIS A 118 15.23 -18.62 -5.11
N THR A 119 14.25 -19.00 -5.93
CA THR A 119 13.76 -18.15 -7.02
C THR A 119 12.27 -17.96 -6.89
N MET A 120 11.85 -16.69 -6.72
CA MET A 120 10.45 -16.30 -6.60
C MET A 120 10.03 -15.48 -7.81
N ARG A 121 8.92 -15.86 -8.46
CA ARG A 121 8.36 -15.10 -9.58
C ARG A 121 7.27 -14.15 -9.10
N ALA A 122 7.56 -12.85 -9.15
CA ALA A 122 6.57 -11.80 -8.98
C ALA A 122 5.76 -11.63 -10.28
N ARG A 123 4.45 -11.86 -10.22
CA ARG A 123 3.53 -11.70 -11.35
C ARG A 123 2.66 -10.46 -11.15
N MET A 124 2.81 -9.49 -12.03
CA MET A 124 1.99 -8.28 -12.00
C MET A 124 0.60 -8.56 -12.59
N ALA A 125 -0.42 -8.24 -11.80
CA ALA A 125 -1.81 -8.15 -12.21
C ALA A 125 -2.22 -6.67 -12.34
N ASN A 126 -3.17 -6.41 -13.24
CA ASN A 126 -3.74 -5.08 -13.40
C ASN A 126 -4.91 -4.90 -12.43
N GLY A 127 -4.86 -3.85 -11.63
CA GLY A 127 -5.98 -3.35 -10.85
C GLY A 127 -6.32 -1.91 -11.21
N VAL A 128 -7.33 -1.34 -10.53
CA VAL A 128 -7.66 0.09 -10.62
C VAL A 128 -7.84 0.61 -9.21
N CYS A 129 -7.00 1.57 -8.81
CA CYS A 129 -7.07 2.16 -7.48
C CYS A 129 -8.38 2.94 -7.25
N LEU A 130 -8.68 3.19 -5.98
CA LEU A 130 -9.89 3.90 -5.57
C LEU A 130 -9.97 5.30 -6.21
N THR A 131 -8.86 6.04 -6.25
CA THR A 131 -8.76 7.35 -6.91
C THR A 131 -9.17 7.28 -8.37
N CYS A 132 -8.57 6.36 -9.13
CA CYS A 132 -8.84 6.22 -10.55
C CYS A 132 -10.28 5.81 -10.84
N THR A 133 -10.84 4.96 -9.98
CA THR A 133 -12.26 4.56 -10.04
C THR A 133 -13.17 5.76 -9.78
N ARG A 134 -12.90 6.56 -8.74
CA ARG A 134 -13.67 7.77 -8.42
C ARG A 134 -13.59 8.81 -9.53
N ARG A 135 -12.41 9.05 -10.09
CA ARG A 135 -12.20 9.97 -11.22
C ARG A 135 -12.99 9.54 -12.44
N ALA A 136 -12.98 8.24 -12.77
CA ALA A 136 -13.77 7.70 -13.89
C ALA A 136 -15.29 7.75 -13.63
N GLY A 137 -15.71 7.62 -12.36
CA GLY A 137 -17.11 7.69 -11.94
C GLY A 137 -17.68 9.10 -11.80
N ASN A 138 -16.96 10.14 -12.24
CA ASN A 138 -17.31 11.54 -12.05
C ASN A 138 -17.56 11.93 -10.58
N TYR A 139 -16.90 11.26 -9.63
CA TYR A 139 -17.03 11.56 -8.21
C TYR A 139 -16.25 12.84 -7.85
N PHE A 140 -16.90 13.75 -7.13
CA PHE A 140 -16.27 14.94 -6.57
C PHE A 140 -16.95 15.34 -5.26
N GLU A 141 -16.22 16.03 -4.39
CA GLU A 141 -16.73 16.45 -3.08
C GLU A 141 -17.06 17.94 -3.02
N ALA A 142 -16.42 18.77 -3.85
CA ALA A 142 -16.71 20.20 -3.92
C ALA A 142 -16.66 20.74 -5.36
N THR A 143 -17.05 22.00 -5.50
CA THR A 143 -17.01 22.73 -6.76
C THR A 143 -16.51 24.15 -6.49
N VAL A 144 -15.48 24.63 -7.20
CA VAL A 144 -14.89 25.97 -6.98
C VAL A 144 -15.05 26.85 -8.21
N GLN A 145 -15.89 27.85 -8.05
CA GLN A 145 -16.23 28.73 -9.14
C GLN A 145 -15.21 29.87 -9.30
N LEU A 146 -14.46 29.90 -10.41
CA LEU A 146 -13.59 31.04 -10.72
C LEU A 146 -14.40 32.20 -11.30
N ARG A 147 -14.75 33.17 -10.46
CA ARG A 147 -15.53 34.36 -10.87
C ARG A 147 -14.67 35.62 -10.92
N SER A 148 -14.88 36.43 -11.94
CA SER A 148 -14.41 37.82 -11.99
C SER A 148 -15.54 38.76 -11.60
N SER A 149 -15.21 39.84 -10.89
CA SER A 149 -16.15 40.76 -10.28
C SER A 149 -16.87 41.68 -11.28
N ALA A 150 -16.27 41.96 -12.44
CA ALA A 150 -16.80 42.98 -13.36
C ALA A 150 -16.65 42.68 -14.86
N ARG A 151 -15.89 41.65 -15.26
CA ARG A 151 -15.64 41.33 -16.68
C ARG A 151 -15.38 39.86 -16.92
N ARG A 152 -15.44 39.42 -18.17
CA ARG A 152 -14.97 38.09 -18.56
C ARG A 152 -13.45 38.01 -18.33
N LEU A 153 -13.01 36.90 -17.73
CA LEU A 153 -11.58 36.60 -17.64
C LEU A 153 -11.03 36.43 -19.05
N SER A 154 -9.87 37.04 -19.34
CA SER A 154 -9.17 36.73 -20.57
C SER A 154 -8.54 35.33 -20.48
N GLU A 155 -8.19 34.75 -21.62
CA GLU A 155 -7.52 33.44 -21.65
C GLU A 155 -6.19 33.47 -20.90
N ASP A 156 -5.42 34.55 -21.01
CA ASP A 156 -4.14 34.72 -20.31
C ASP A 156 -4.29 34.76 -18.78
N GLU A 157 -5.37 35.34 -18.27
CA GLU A 157 -5.65 35.37 -16.84
C GLU A 157 -6.11 34.01 -16.33
N PHE A 158 -6.94 33.33 -17.11
CA PHE A 158 -7.36 31.97 -16.81
C PHE A 158 -6.17 31.01 -16.74
N ASN A 159 -5.27 31.07 -17.73
CA ASN A 159 -4.07 30.23 -17.77
C ASN A 159 -3.13 30.52 -16.59
N ARG A 160 -2.98 31.78 -16.19
CA ARG A 160 -2.19 32.14 -14.98
C ARG A 160 -2.81 31.56 -13.70
N LEU A 161 -4.12 31.70 -13.54
CA LEU A 161 -4.83 31.13 -12.39
C LEU A 161 -4.75 29.59 -12.38
N ARG A 162 -4.83 28.96 -13.56
CA ARG A 162 -4.68 27.50 -13.71
C ARG A 162 -3.28 27.06 -13.29
N ALA A 163 -2.24 27.76 -13.71
CA ALA A 163 -0.86 27.46 -13.34
C ALA A 163 -0.60 27.61 -11.84
N THR A 164 -1.12 28.67 -11.19
CA THR A 164 -1.03 28.82 -9.72
C THR A 164 -1.69 27.66 -8.99
N LEU A 165 -2.76 27.14 -9.57
CA LEU A 165 -3.56 26.09 -8.98
C LEU A 165 -2.94 24.70 -9.17
N ASP A 166 -2.27 24.47 -10.30
CA ASP A 166 -1.38 23.32 -10.48
C ASP A 166 -0.24 23.36 -9.44
N ASP A 167 0.41 24.50 -9.24
CA ASP A 167 1.45 24.66 -8.21
C ASP A 167 0.94 24.39 -6.78
N VAL A 168 -0.30 24.78 -6.46
CA VAL A 168 -0.93 24.44 -5.17
C VAL A 168 -1.25 22.96 -5.09
N LEU A 169 -1.74 22.33 -6.16
CA LEU A 169 -2.00 20.90 -6.18
C LEU A 169 -0.72 20.10 -5.96
N ASP A 170 0.36 20.44 -6.68
CA ASP A 170 1.67 19.78 -6.56
C ASP A 170 2.26 19.95 -5.15
N LYS A 171 1.98 21.05 -4.46
CA LYS A 171 2.41 21.25 -3.06
C LYS A 171 1.57 20.49 -2.04
N LEU A 172 0.37 20.08 -2.40
CA LEU A 172 -0.52 19.26 -1.57
C LEU A 172 -0.41 17.76 -1.89
N SER A 173 0.35 17.38 -2.93
CA SER A 173 0.16 16.12 -3.70
C SER A 173 0.79 14.85 -3.12
N ASP A 174 0.73 14.63 -1.81
CA ASP A 174 1.00 13.28 -1.28
C ASP A 174 -0.28 12.44 -1.18
N ASP A 175 -1.47 13.07 -1.11
CA ASP A 175 -2.73 12.34 -1.04
C ASP A 175 -3.34 12.14 -2.45
N PRO A 176 -3.43 10.90 -2.96
CA PRO A 176 -4.00 10.59 -4.26
C PRO A 176 -5.51 10.91 -4.34
N MET A 177 -6.16 11.35 -3.27
CA MET A 177 -7.54 11.82 -3.29
C MET A 177 -7.72 13.26 -3.79
N PHE A 178 -6.65 14.04 -3.97
CA PHE A 178 -6.73 15.37 -4.57
C PHE A 178 -6.62 15.27 -6.10
N PHE A 179 -7.76 15.32 -6.78
CA PHE A 179 -7.81 15.31 -8.24
C PHE A 179 -8.96 16.15 -8.80
N ILE A 180 -8.77 16.61 -10.04
CA ILE A 180 -9.81 17.30 -10.81
C ILE A 180 -10.50 16.28 -11.72
N THR A 181 -11.82 16.24 -11.62
CA THR A 181 -12.67 15.31 -12.36
C THR A 181 -13.13 15.90 -13.69
N ASN A 182 -13.57 17.16 -13.67
CA ASN A 182 -14.10 17.84 -14.84
C ASN A 182 -13.82 19.35 -14.75
N GLU A 183 -13.39 19.93 -15.86
CA GLU A 183 -13.22 21.36 -16.06
C GLU A 183 -13.98 21.75 -17.33
N GLY A 184 -14.75 22.83 -17.27
CA GLY A 184 -15.46 23.30 -18.44
C GLY A 184 -16.11 24.67 -18.22
N PRO A 185 -16.25 25.47 -19.29
CA PRO A 185 -16.99 26.71 -19.22
C PRO A 185 -18.48 26.39 -18.98
N ARG A 186 -19.06 26.90 -17.88
CA ARG A 186 -20.53 26.93 -17.77
C ARG A 186 -21.10 28.14 -18.51
N PRO A 187 -22.20 27.97 -19.26
CA PRO A 187 -22.98 29.10 -19.75
C PRO A 187 -23.59 29.77 -18.52
N ALA A 188 -23.12 30.99 -18.23
CA ALA A 188 -23.30 31.78 -17.01
C ALA A 188 -22.32 31.44 -15.86
N ALA A 189 -21.25 32.24 -15.80
CA ALA A 189 -20.21 32.30 -14.77
C ALA A 189 -19.27 31.08 -14.69
N THR A 190 -18.07 31.30 -15.20
CA THR A 190 -16.88 30.45 -15.11
C THR A 190 -16.79 29.74 -13.75
N THR A 191 -16.73 28.41 -13.80
CA THR A 191 -16.66 27.57 -12.62
C THR A 191 -15.87 26.30 -12.88
N SER A 192 -14.87 25.99 -12.05
CA SER A 192 -14.16 24.71 -12.04
C SER A 192 -14.72 23.83 -10.91
N CYS A 193 -14.70 22.50 -11.01
CA CYS A 193 -15.13 21.63 -9.90
C CYS A 193 -13.92 21.05 -9.18
N TRP A 194 -13.89 21.01 -7.83
CA TRP A 194 -12.72 20.57 -7.05
C TRP A 194 -13.13 19.59 -5.97
N GLY A 195 -12.60 18.37 -5.96
CA GLY A 195 -12.77 17.48 -4.81
C GLY A 195 -11.71 17.78 -3.75
N ALA A 196 -12.12 18.10 -2.53
CA ALA A 196 -11.25 18.07 -1.35
C ALA A 196 -12.07 17.70 -0.11
N LYS A 197 -11.61 16.68 0.63
CA LYS A 197 -12.04 16.43 2.00
C LYS A 197 -11.00 17.00 2.93
N GLY A 198 -11.43 17.90 3.81
CA GLY A 198 -10.64 18.37 4.94
C GLY A 198 -9.70 19.53 4.62
N SER A 199 -10.23 20.76 4.66
CA SER A 199 -9.40 21.90 5.06
C SER A 199 -10.25 22.92 5.83
N PRO A 200 -9.90 23.28 7.08
CA PRO A 200 -10.59 24.33 7.81
C PRO A 200 -10.18 25.69 7.24
N VAL A 201 -11.10 26.35 6.54
CA VAL A 201 -10.90 27.71 6.04
C VAL A 201 -10.99 28.69 7.22
N HIS A 202 -9.83 29.08 7.75
CA HIS A 202 -9.70 30.24 8.64
C HIS A 202 -8.75 31.26 8.01
N GLY A 203 -9.28 32.45 7.71
CA GLY A 203 -8.47 33.62 7.39
C GLY A 203 -8.70 34.23 6.00
N ALA A 204 -9.94 34.61 5.67
CA ALA A 204 -10.18 35.71 4.73
C ALA A 204 -11.62 36.24 4.86
N THR A 205 -11.77 37.44 5.40
CA THR A 205 -12.98 38.27 5.30
C THR A 205 -12.54 39.67 4.85
N PRO A 206 -13.36 40.45 4.11
CA PRO A 206 -14.82 40.47 4.23
C PRO A 206 -15.61 40.36 2.90
N HIS A 207 -16.91 40.09 3.07
CA HIS A 207 -17.97 39.95 2.06
C HIS A 207 -18.07 38.64 1.28
N GLN A 208 -18.29 37.54 2.00
CA GLN A 208 -18.93 36.35 1.44
C GLN A 208 -20.27 36.09 2.13
N ARG A 209 -21.36 36.37 1.41
CA ARG A 209 -22.71 35.98 1.80
C ARG A 209 -22.89 34.51 1.41
N ILE A 210 -22.54 33.60 2.32
CA ILE A 210 -22.78 32.16 2.18
C ILE A 210 -24.30 31.93 2.21
N ARG A 211 -24.92 31.68 1.06
CA ARG A 211 -26.25 31.06 1.03
C ARG A 211 -26.08 29.57 1.28
N ARG A 212 -26.32 29.14 2.52
CA ARG A 212 -26.65 27.74 2.80
C ARG A 212 -28.04 27.47 2.22
N HIS A 213 -28.13 26.63 1.20
CA HIS A 213 -29.39 25.94 0.89
C HIS A 213 -29.38 24.60 1.62
N GLY A 214 -29.88 24.65 2.86
CA GLY A 214 -30.48 23.47 3.45
C GLY A 214 -31.83 23.24 2.75
N ARG A 215 -31.99 22.09 2.10
CA ARG A 215 -33.33 21.50 1.98
C ARG A 215 -33.57 20.78 3.30
N GLY A 216 -34.46 21.36 4.10
CA GLY A 216 -35.12 20.63 5.16
C GLY A 216 -36.15 19.71 4.54
N ASP A 217 -36.04 18.42 4.81
CA ASP A 217 -37.21 17.56 4.85
C ASP A 217 -37.97 17.88 6.15
N GLN A 218 -39.18 18.40 5.99
CA GLN A 218 -40.13 18.56 7.08
C GLN A 218 -40.64 17.18 7.49
N PHE A 219 -40.03 16.60 8.52
CA PHE A 219 -40.68 15.57 9.32
C PHE A 219 -41.64 16.26 10.30
N ASN A 220 -42.94 16.09 10.06
CA ASN A 220 -44.00 16.57 10.95
C ASN A 220 -44.13 15.61 12.15
N GLY A 221 -43.38 15.88 13.21
CA GLY A 221 -43.48 15.18 14.50
C GLY A 221 -44.12 16.10 15.55
N ARG A 222 -45.43 15.95 15.74
CA ARG A 222 -46.21 16.64 16.77
C ARG A 222 -45.79 16.12 18.15
N GLN A 223 -44.96 16.85 18.88
CA GLN A 223 -44.74 16.62 20.32
C GLN A 223 -45.57 17.60 21.14
N GLU A 224 -46.64 17.07 21.73
CA GLU A 224 -47.48 17.73 22.72
C GLU A 224 -46.80 17.58 24.09
N ARG A 225 -46.40 18.70 24.71
CA ARG A 225 -45.88 18.72 26.08
C ARG A 225 -47.06 18.81 27.07
N ARG A 226 -47.20 17.82 27.96
CA ARG A 226 -47.78 17.98 29.31
C ARG A 226 -46.97 17.11 30.27
N ARG A 227 -46.14 17.72 31.13
CA ARG A 227 -46.37 17.96 32.58
C ARG A 227 -46.63 16.67 33.34
N GLY A 228 -45.69 16.32 34.24
CA GLY A 228 -45.72 15.08 35.00
C GLY A 228 -46.73 15.03 36.14
N ARG A 229 -46.79 13.85 36.76
CA ARG A 229 -46.93 13.58 38.20
C ARG A 229 -46.99 12.07 38.42
N ASP A 230 -46.21 11.64 39.41
CA ASP A 230 -46.56 10.72 40.50
C ASP A 230 -47.44 9.49 40.18
N ALA A 231 -46.79 8.32 40.23
CA ALA A 231 -47.15 7.13 41.03
C ALA A 231 -46.54 5.87 40.38
#